data_AF-A0A7Z9WM47-F1
#
_entry.id   AF-A0A7Z9WM47-F1
#
_cell.length_a   1.000
_cell.length_b   1.000
_cell.length_c   1.000
_cell.angle_alpha   90.00
_cell.angle_beta   90.00
_cell.angle_gamma   90.00
#
_symmetry.space_group_name_H-M   'P 1'
#
loop_
_entity.id
_entity.type
_entity.pdbx_description
1 polymer ?
#
loop_
_entity_poly.entity_id
_entity_poly.type
_entity_poly.pdbx_seq_one_letter_code
_entity_poly.pdbx_strand_id
1 'polypeptide(L)'
;EPGRGTGGMYLTVLGTSAEGGDCGQVGRGNRVNGVIALNRPMSTEAAAGKNPISHVGKIYNLLSHRIANRVYKDVPGIREVYIWLCSQIGKPIDQPLIASAQLVLEPGVELEAIRRDVEDAIEEELAGIYDFTARLTRGEFMVW
;
A
#
# COMPACT_ATOMS: atom_id res chain seq x y z
N GLU A 1 -2.78 -30.38 24.88
CA GLU A 1 -3.21 -31.25 26.00
C GLU A 1 -3.72 -30.36 27.14
N PRO A 2 -5.00 -30.48 27.53
CA PRO A 2 -5.47 -29.87 28.76
C PRO A 2 -4.59 -30.33 29.94
N GLY A 3 -4.15 -29.40 30.80
CA GLY A 3 -3.40 -29.74 32.02
C GLY A 3 -1.89 -29.43 32.03
N ARG A 4 -1.31 -28.81 31.00
CA ARG A 4 0.13 -28.46 30.99
C ARG A 4 0.56 -27.31 31.92
N GLY A 5 -0.38 -26.68 32.62
CA GLY A 5 -0.09 -25.54 33.49
C GLY A 5 0.66 -24.43 32.74
N THR A 6 1.68 -23.84 33.37
CA THR A 6 2.54 -22.81 32.76
C THR A 6 3.36 -23.34 31.58
N GLY A 7 3.70 -24.63 31.55
CA GLY A 7 4.47 -25.24 30.45
C GLY A 7 3.74 -25.33 29.11
N GLY A 8 2.45 -24.96 29.06
CA GLY A 8 1.66 -24.84 27.83
C GLY A 8 1.25 -23.41 27.48
N MET A 9 1.71 -22.41 28.23
CA MET A 9 1.36 -21.00 28.05
C MET A 9 2.42 -20.26 27.25
N TYR A 10 2.01 -19.30 26.42
CA TYR A 10 2.92 -18.35 25.78
C TYR A 10 3.11 -17.13 26.68
N LEU A 11 4.01 -17.25 27.67
CA LEU A 11 4.33 -16.17 28.60
C LEU A 11 5.59 -15.44 28.12
N THR A 12 5.59 -14.11 28.25
CA THR A 12 6.75 -13.24 27.99
C THR A 12 6.88 -12.20 29.11
N VAL A 13 8.10 -11.75 29.39
CA VAL A 13 8.42 -10.69 30.37
C VAL A 13 8.19 -9.31 29.74
N LEU A 14 8.66 -9.11 28.51
CA LEU A 14 8.64 -7.83 27.79
C LEU A 14 7.46 -7.68 26.83
N GLY A 15 6.60 -8.69 26.72
CA GLY A 15 5.45 -8.67 25.81
C GLY A 15 5.79 -8.96 24.34
N THR A 16 6.99 -9.48 24.04
CA THR A 16 7.43 -9.82 22.68
C THR A 16 8.20 -11.13 22.66
N SER A 17 8.02 -11.94 21.62
CA SER A 17 8.74 -13.20 21.46
C SER A 17 10.22 -13.03 21.16
N ALA A 18 10.64 -11.82 20.78
CA ALA A 18 12.04 -11.50 20.50
C ALA A 18 12.95 -11.73 21.73
N GLU A 19 12.42 -11.65 22.95
CA GLU A 19 13.18 -11.98 24.16
C GLU A 19 13.48 -13.50 24.28
N GLY A 20 12.66 -14.32 23.62
CA GLY A 20 12.72 -15.78 23.65
C GLY A 20 13.50 -16.38 22.47
N GLY A 21 14.20 -15.57 21.69
CA GLY A 21 15.07 -16.01 20.58
C GLY A 21 14.49 -15.83 19.18
N ASP A 22 13.27 -15.31 19.03
CA ASP A 22 12.73 -14.95 17.71
C ASP A 22 13.47 -13.73 17.12
N CYS A 23 13.69 -13.75 15.80
CA CYS A 23 14.33 -12.67 15.06
C CYS A 23 13.35 -11.96 14.11
N GLY A 24 13.59 -10.67 13.87
CA GLY A 24 12.82 -9.85 12.92
C GLY A 24 13.69 -9.22 11.84
N GLN A 25 13.12 -8.98 10.65
CA GLN A 25 13.79 -8.28 9.56
C GLN A 25 12.81 -7.35 8.82
N VAL A 26 13.30 -6.17 8.40
CA VAL A 26 12.55 -5.20 7.60
C VAL A 26 12.01 -5.85 6.32
N GLY A 27 10.74 -5.60 6.00
CA GLY A 27 10.07 -6.14 4.80
C GLY A 27 9.60 -7.58 4.89
N ARG A 28 9.68 -8.23 6.06
CA ARG A 28 9.19 -9.60 6.31
C ARG A 28 7.80 -9.67 6.97
N GLY A 29 7.12 -8.54 7.11
CA GLY A 29 5.80 -8.45 7.71
C GLY A 29 4.75 -7.88 6.76
N ASN A 30 3.92 -7.00 7.32
CA ASN A 30 2.82 -6.33 6.64
C ASN A 30 3.30 -5.49 5.44
N ARG A 31 2.40 -5.28 4.48
CA ARG A 31 2.56 -4.29 3.42
C ARG A 31 2.11 -2.92 3.92
N VAL A 32 2.19 -1.90 3.06
CA VAL A 32 1.80 -0.49 3.37
C VAL A 32 0.30 -0.29 3.63
N ASN A 33 -0.51 -1.34 3.55
CA ASN A 33 -1.91 -1.35 3.97
C ASN A 33 -2.14 -2.14 5.27
N GLY A 34 -1.08 -2.59 5.93
CA GLY A 34 -1.14 -3.28 7.22
C GLY A 34 -1.48 -4.77 7.15
N VAL A 35 -1.55 -5.37 5.97
CA VAL A 35 -1.87 -6.81 5.81
C VAL A 35 -0.90 -7.53 4.87
N ILE A 36 -0.86 -8.87 4.99
CA ILE A 36 -0.20 -9.77 4.04
C ILE A 36 -1.30 -10.47 3.23
N ALA A 37 -1.68 -9.87 2.09
CA ALA A 37 -2.81 -10.35 1.31
C ALA A 37 -2.38 -11.39 0.26
N LEU A 38 -2.48 -12.67 0.59
CA LEU A 38 -2.07 -13.79 -0.29
C LEU A 38 -2.84 -13.85 -1.62
N ASN A 39 -4.06 -13.32 -1.64
CA ASN A 39 -4.98 -13.37 -2.78
C ASN A 39 -5.07 -12.05 -3.54
N ARG A 40 -4.22 -11.06 -3.22
CA ARG A 40 -4.23 -9.75 -3.87
C ARG A 40 -2.84 -9.43 -4.42
N PRO A 41 -2.74 -8.63 -5.48
CA PRO A 41 -1.44 -8.15 -5.93
C PRO A 41 -0.78 -7.28 -4.86
N MET A 42 0.54 -7.44 -4.70
CA MET A 42 1.31 -6.71 -3.69
C MET A 42 2.74 -6.48 -4.17
N SER A 43 3.29 -5.33 -3.79
CA SER A 43 4.72 -5.04 -3.99
C SER A 43 5.59 -5.83 -3.02
N THR A 44 6.74 -6.27 -3.51
CA THR A 44 7.77 -6.93 -2.70
C THR A 44 8.68 -5.94 -1.98
N GLU A 45 8.61 -4.64 -2.30
CA GLU A 45 9.45 -3.63 -1.67
C GLU A 45 9.09 -3.40 -0.20
N ALA A 46 10.12 -3.24 0.62
CA ALA A 46 9.98 -2.79 1.99
C ALA A 46 9.90 -1.25 2.04
N ALA A 47 8.84 -0.72 2.65
CA ALA A 47 8.64 0.72 2.78
C ALA A 47 9.31 1.31 4.04
N ALA A 48 9.35 0.57 5.16
CA ALA A 48 10.01 1.02 6.39
C ALA A 48 11.50 1.32 6.17
N GLY A 49 11.97 2.42 6.77
CA GLY A 49 13.35 2.89 6.69
C GLY A 49 13.77 3.54 5.35
N LYS A 50 12.91 3.51 4.32
CA LYS A 50 13.23 4.14 3.02
C LYS A 50 12.95 5.65 3.03
N ASN A 51 13.73 6.38 2.25
CA ASN A 51 13.63 7.84 2.12
C ASN A 51 12.25 8.24 1.54
N PRO A 52 11.46 9.07 2.26
CA PRO A 52 10.10 9.43 1.84
C PRO A 52 10.03 10.43 0.68
N ILE A 53 11.16 11.02 0.27
CA ILE A 53 11.26 12.03 -0.79
C ILE A 53 11.74 11.41 -2.10
N SER A 54 12.73 10.50 -2.04
CA SER A 54 13.40 9.99 -3.24
C SER A 54 13.18 8.51 -3.53
N HIS A 55 12.77 7.70 -2.53
CA HIS A 55 12.63 6.25 -2.74
C HIS A 55 11.27 5.94 -3.38
N VAL A 56 11.27 5.80 -4.71
CA VAL A 56 10.05 5.71 -5.50
C VAL A 56 9.14 4.57 -5.06
N GLY A 57 9.67 3.37 -4.76
CA GLY A 57 8.80 2.28 -4.36
C GLY A 57 8.20 2.42 -2.96
N LYS A 58 8.72 3.31 -2.08
CA LYS A 58 7.98 3.68 -0.85
C LYS A 58 6.81 4.60 -1.21
N ILE A 59 7.11 5.64 -1.99
CA ILE A 59 6.14 6.67 -2.38
C ILE A 59 5.00 6.05 -3.18
N TYR A 60 5.32 5.27 -4.22
CA TYR A 60 4.35 4.65 -5.11
C TYR A 60 3.52 3.57 -4.44
N ASN A 61 4.08 2.80 -3.49
CA ASN A 61 3.27 1.85 -2.74
C ASN A 61 2.20 2.57 -1.90
N LEU A 62 2.56 3.64 -1.20
CA LEU A 62 1.59 4.38 -0.38
C LEU A 62 0.61 5.16 -1.27
N LEU A 63 1.10 5.75 -2.37
CA LEU A 63 0.29 6.51 -3.32
C LEU A 63 -0.70 5.61 -4.06
N SER A 64 -0.32 4.40 -4.48
CA SER A 64 -1.24 3.50 -5.18
C SER A 64 -2.43 3.11 -4.31
N HIS A 65 -2.23 2.87 -3.02
CA HIS A 65 -3.32 2.63 -2.07
C HIS A 65 -4.19 3.87 -1.86
N ARG A 66 -3.60 5.07 -1.84
CA ARG A 66 -4.34 6.33 -1.74
C ARG A 66 -5.23 6.56 -2.96
N ILE A 67 -4.67 6.40 -4.16
CA ILE A 67 -5.40 6.49 -5.44
C ILE A 67 -6.52 5.45 -5.48
N ALA A 68 -6.22 4.19 -5.14
CA ALA A 68 -7.22 3.11 -5.15
C ALA A 68 -8.41 3.45 -4.23
N ASN A 69 -8.13 4.00 -3.04
CA ASN A 69 -9.17 4.40 -2.10
C ASN A 69 -9.96 5.64 -2.56
N ARG A 70 -9.34 6.59 -3.26
CA ARG A 70 -10.03 7.73 -3.90
C ARG A 70 -10.98 7.22 -4.98
N VAL A 71 -10.44 6.48 -5.96
CA VAL A 71 -11.20 5.88 -7.07
C VAL A 71 -12.39 5.07 -6.56
N TYR A 72 -12.17 4.19 -5.58
CA TYR A 72 -13.24 3.36 -5.03
C TYR A 72 -14.37 4.16 -4.35
N LYS A 73 -14.05 5.31 -3.75
CA LYS A 73 -15.02 6.13 -3.02
C LYS A 73 -15.78 7.09 -3.93
N ASP A 74 -15.09 7.67 -4.91
CA ASP A 74 -15.64 8.75 -5.72
C ASP A 74 -16.30 8.26 -7.01
N VAL A 75 -15.87 7.10 -7.53
CA VAL A 75 -16.40 6.54 -8.77
C VAL A 75 -17.36 5.38 -8.44
N PRO A 76 -18.68 5.56 -8.61
CA PRO A 76 -19.65 4.51 -8.33
C PRO A 76 -19.55 3.36 -9.35
N GLY A 77 -19.98 2.16 -8.95
CA GLY A 77 -20.04 1.01 -9.85
C GLY A 77 -18.75 0.19 -9.91
N ILE A 78 -17.79 0.44 -9.03
CA ILE A 78 -16.56 -0.35 -8.88
C ILE A 78 -16.69 -1.30 -7.69
N ARG A 79 -16.53 -2.61 -7.95
CA ARG A 79 -16.47 -3.65 -6.92
C ARG A 79 -15.06 -3.83 -6.36
N GLU A 80 -14.05 -3.78 -7.23
CA GLU A 80 -12.63 -3.83 -6.85
C GLU A 80 -11.80 -2.91 -7.74
N VAL A 81 -10.75 -2.31 -7.17
CA VAL A 81 -9.78 -1.48 -7.88
C VAL A 81 -8.36 -1.85 -7.47
N TYR A 82 -7.47 -1.93 -8.45
CA TYR A 82 -6.05 -2.17 -8.27
C TYR A 82 -5.27 -1.11 -9.05
N ILE A 83 -4.38 -0.41 -8.36
CA ILE A 83 -3.54 0.64 -8.96
C ILE A 83 -2.10 0.15 -9.04
N TRP A 84 -1.53 0.27 -10.24
CA TRP A 84 -0.17 -0.08 -10.55
C TRP A 84 0.59 1.17 -11.01
N LEU A 85 1.65 1.51 -10.29
CA LEU A 85 2.55 2.59 -10.64
C LEU A 85 3.94 2.00 -10.90
N CYS A 86 4.48 2.24 -12.09
CA CYS A 86 5.83 1.80 -12.46
C CYS A 86 6.67 3.03 -12.78
N SER A 87 7.79 3.19 -12.10
CA SER A 87 8.74 4.28 -12.34
C SER A 87 9.79 3.90 -13.37
N GLN A 88 10.40 4.89 -14.01
CA GLN A 88 11.61 4.71 -14.80
C GLN A 88 12.77 5.45 -14.13
N ILE A 89 13.93 4.80 -14.02
CA ILE A 89 15.13 5.43 -13.45
C ILE A 89 15.48 6.69 -14.26
N GLY A 90 15.74 7.79 -13.55
CA GLY A 90 16.06 9.09 -14.14
C GLY A 90 14.85 9.92 -14.56
N LYS A 91 13.62 9.42 -14.37
CA LYS A 91 12.39 10.21 -14.53
C LYS A 91 11.92 10.79 -13.19
N PRO A 92 11.29 11.98 -13.21
CA PRO A 92 10.60 12.53 -12.05
C PRO A 92 9.55 11.57 -11.48
N ILE A 93 9.29 11.67 -10.17
CA ILE A 93 8.35 10.78 -9.45
C ILE A 93 6.88 11.07 -9.79
N ASP A 94 6.57 12.26 -10.31
CA ASP A 94 5.26 12.63 -10.85
C ASP A 94 5.05 12.10 -12.28
N GLN A 95 6.09 11.52 -12.91
CA GLN A 95 6.05 11.01 -14.28
C GLN A 95 6.37 9.50 -14.32
N PRO A 96 5.43 8.65 -13.86
CA PRO A 96 5.61 7.20 -13.95
C PRO A 96 5.67 6.76 -15.42
N LEU A 97 6.42 5.69 -15.68
CA LEU A 97 6.41 4.99 -16.97
C LEU A 97 5.02 4.41 -17.26
N ILE A 98 4.37 3.88 -16.23
CA ILE A 98 3.02 3.31 -16.30
C ILE A 98 2.26 3.74 -15.05
N ALA A 99 1.06 4.28 -15.25
CA ALA A 99 0.00 4.33 -14.25
C ALA A 99 -1.19 3.55 -14.81
N SER A 100 -1.60 2.47 -14.14
CA SER A 100 -2.66 1.58 -14.63
C SER A 100 -3.65 1.26 -13.52
N ALA A 101 -4.94 1.41 -13.82
CA ALA A 101 -6.04 0.90 -13.01
C ALA A 101 -6.58 -0.39 -13.62
N GLN A 102 -6.69 -1.44 -12.80
CA GLN A 102 -7.46 -2.64 -13.11
C GLN A 102 -8.71 -2.61 -12.25
N LEU A 103 -9.87 -2.73 -12.91
CA LEU A 103 -11.17 -2.58 -12.28
C LEU A 103 -11.97 -3.86 -12.41
N VAL A 104 -12.69 -4.19 -11.34
CA VAL A 104 -13.78 -5.16 -11.36
C VAL A 104 -15.05 -4.35 -11.15
N LEU A 105 -15.91 -4.31 -12.15
CA LEU A 105 -17.11 -3.49 -12.14
C LEU A 105 -18.30 -4.23 -11.52
N GLU A 106 -19.25 -3.47 -11.02
CA GLU A 106 -20.57 -3.98 -10.66
C GLU A 106 -21.34 -4.41 -11.92
N PRO A 107 -22.27 -5.39 -11.84
CA PRO A 107 -23.06 -5.82 -12.99
C PRO A 107 -23.83 -4.65 -13.63
N GLY A 108 -23.71 -4.52 -14.96
CA GLY A 108 -24.40 -3.48 -15.73
C GLY A 108 -23.69 -2.13 -15.80
N VAL A 109 -22.49 -2.01 -15.22
CA VAL A 109 -21.63 -0.83 -15.35
C VAL A 109 -20.64 -1.07 -16.49
N GLU A 110 -20.64 -0.16 -17.48
CA GLU A 110 -19.71 -0.18 -18.59
C GLU A 110 -18.45 0.63 -18.27
N LEU A 111 -17.28 0.12 -18.65
CA LEU A 111 -16.00 0.78 -18.39
C LEU A 111 -15.95 2.20 -18.96
N GLU A 112 -16.46 2.40 -20.18
CA GLU A 112 -16.45 3.71 -20.84
C GLU A 112 -17.26 4.77 -20.09
N ALA A 113 -18.22 4.36 -19.26
CA ALA A 113 -19.02 5.29 -18.46
C ALA A 113 -18.23 5.89 -17.29
N ILE A 114 -17.20 5.20 -16.81
CA ILE A 114 -16.43 5.60 -15.61
C ILE A 114 -14.94 5.84 -15.89
N ARG A 115 -14.45 5.47 -17.08
CA ARG A 115 -13.05 5.53 -17.47
C ARG A 115 -12.42 6.89 -17.15
N ARG A 116 -13.09 7.95 -17.59
CA ARG A 116 -12.59 9.32 -17.44
C ARG A 116 -12.48 9.73 -15.98
N ASP A 117 -13.49 9.43 -15.17
CA ASP A 117 -13.47 9.77 -13.75
C ASP A 117 -12.33 9.05 -13.00
N VAL A 118 -12.01 7.81 -13.41
CA VAL A 118 -10.88 7.06 -12.86
C VAL A 118 -9.54 7.66 -13.31
N GLU A 119 -9.41 8.02 -14.58
CA GLU A 119 -8.21 8.66 -15.13
C GLU A 119 -7.94 10.02 -14.46
N ASP A 120 -8.98 10.85 -14.33
CA ASP A 120 -8.91 12.16 -13.69
C ASP A 120 -8.47 12.02 -12.22
N ALA A 121 -9.04 11.05 -11.47
CA ALA A 121 -8.64 10.79 -10.09
C ALA A 121 -7.17 10.34 -9.93
N ILE A 122 -6.64 9.59 -10.90
CA ILE A 122 -5.22 9.18 -10.92
C ILE A 122 -4.35 10.40 -11.20
N GLU A 123 -4.71 11.22 -12.18
CA GLU A 123 -3.94 12.39 -12.59
C GLU A 123 -3.88 13.45 -11.48
N GLU A 124 -5.00 13.70 -10.80
CA GLU A 124 -5.06 14.62 -9.65
C GLU A 124 -4.11 14.18 -8.50
N GLU A 125 -4.11 12.90 -8.16
CA GLU A 125 -3.26 12.37 -7.08
C GLU A 125 -1.77 12.35 -7.49
N LEU A 126 -1.45 12.10 -8.76
CA LEU A 126 -0.08 12.22 -9.29
C LEU A 126 0.39 13.67 -9.29
N ALA A 127 -0.45 14.62 -9.70
CA ALA A 127 -0.14 16.05 -9.65
C ALA A 127 0.11 16.52 -8.19
N GLY A 128 -0.57 15.91 -7.22
CA GLY A 128 -0.40 16.15 -5.78
C GLY A 128 0.78 15.45 -5.12
N ILE A 129 1.63 14.71 -5.86
CA ILE A 129 2.64 13.82 -5.25
C ILE A 129 3.66 14.55 -4.37
N TYR A 130 4.00 15.79 -4.66
CA TYR A 130 4.97 16.55 -3.86
C TYR A 130 4.39 16.97 -2.50
N ASP A 131 3.11 17.32 -2.42
CA ASP A 131 2.43 17.51 -1.13
C ASP A 131 2.37 16.19 -0.36
N PHE A 132 2.05 15.10 -1.07
CA PHE A 132 2.00 13.77 -0.49
C PHE A 132 3.35 13.35 0.12
N THR A 133 4.47 13.58 -0.56
CA THR A 133 5.81 13.29 0.00
C THR A 133 6.18 14.19 1.18
N ALA A 134 5.71 15.45 1.20
CA ALA A 134 5.87 16.33 2.35
C ALA A 134 5.12 15.78 3.58
N ARG A 135 3.88 15.30 3.39
CA ARG A 135 3.09 14.62 4.43
C ARG A 135 3.73 13.31 4.91
N LEU A 136 4.27 12.50 3.99
CA LEU A 136 5.05 11.30 4.32
C LEU A 136 6.25 11.62 5.21
N THR A 137 6.94 12.74 4.93
CA THR A 137 8.10 13.18 5.72
C THR A 137 7.72 13.60 7.14
N ARG A 138 6.48 14.10 7.33
CA ARG A 138 5.93 14.42 8.65
C ARG A 138 5.44 13.18 9.44
N GLY A 139 5.51 11.98 8.86
CA GLY A 139 5.07 10.76 9.51
C GLY A 139 3.56 10.62 9.61
N GLU A 140 2.79 11.30 8.75
CA GLU A 140 1.32 11.24 8.75
C GLU A 140 0.76 9.88 8.29
N PHE A 141 1.62 9.00 7.76
CA PHE A 141 1.24 7.69 7.26
C PHE A 141 1.99 6.59 8.00
N MET A 142 1.25 5.57 8.41
CA MET A 142 1.83 4.36 8.98
C MET A 142 2.57 3.56 7.90
N VAL A 143 3.76 3.09 8.25
CA VAL A 143 4.55 2.17 7.44
C VAL A 143 5.02 1.03 8.33
N TRP A 144 5.10 -0.17 7.75
CA TRP A 144 5.53 -1.40 8.42
C TRP A 144 6.83 -1.92 7.81
#